data_AF-A0A4Q3V7U8-F1
#
_entry.id   AF-A0A4Q3V7U8-F1
#
_cell.length_a   1.000
_cell.length_b   1.000
_cell.length_c   1.000
_cell.angle_alpha   90.00
_cell.angle_beta   90.00
_cell.angle_gamma   90.00
#
_symmetry.space_group_name_H-M   'P 1'
#
loop_
_entity.id
_entity.type
_entity.pdbx_description
1 polymer ?
#
loop_
_entity_poly.entity_id
_entity_poly.type
_entity_poly.pdbx_seq_one_letter_code
_entity_poly.pdbx_strand_id
1 'polypeptide(L)'
;GLFTPPSVKGTFVYPGTIGGSEWGGAAYDPESSIIYLKSNESPELSKLVKIEKNDNKNASVNGRELYMTYCAVCHKADMKGEEPMYPSLVSLKDRITEDQALVRIREGAGKMPPFKHVLGGKEKAIVDFLFGKNQRTQKDYDVDEMKRNLSILGDSSGRSKDTGDVYINIAAYAIMKDKDGHSFIKPPVATLNAINLNTGDYVWTVPLGGTGSPGPIITKGGLIFIGGTRDKKFQAFDKETGKVLWEIELPGNSTSTPSTFMSNGKQYIAVSVSGNKDNPAGGVVAFALPE
;
A
#
# COMPACT_ATOMS: atom_id res chain seq x y z
N GLY A 1 1.86 10.95 -24.29
CA GLY A 1 0.39 10.82 -24.40
C GLY A 1 -0.09 9.74 -23.46
N LEU A 2 -1.41 9.62 -23.24
CA LEU A 2 -2.01 8.68 -22.27
C LEU A 2 -1.58 7.22 -22.47
N PHE A 3 -1.33 6.82 -23.72
CA PHE A 3 -0.90 5.47 -24.10
C PHE A 3 0.60 5.37 -24.41
N THR A 4 1.41 6.36 -23.98
CA THR A 4 2.86 6.26 -24.16
C THR A 4 3.39 5.18 -23.23
N PRO A 5 4.06 4.13 -23.76
CA PRO A 5 4.56 3.06 -22.91
C PRO A 5 5.65 3.58 -21.96
N PRO A 6 5.80 2.96 -20.78
CA PRO A 6 6.95 3.17 -19.92
C PRO A 6 8.26 2.98 -20.70
N SER A 7 9.28 3.76 -20.38
CA SER A 7 10.58 3.68 -21.03
C SER A 7 11.72 3.64 -20.02
N VAL A 8 12.90 3.22 -20.46
CA VAL A 8 14.13 3.26 -19.63
C VAL A 8 14.59 4.68 -19.31
N LYS A 9 14.17 5.68 -20.10
CA LYS A 9 14.42 7.10 -19.82
C LYS A 9 13.43 7.69 -18.80
N GLY A 10 12.33 6.97 -18.55
CA GLY A 10 11.16 7.49 -17.83
C GLY A 10 10.10 8.00 -18.80
N THR A 11 8.85 7.76 -18.46
CA THR A 11 7.67 8.24 -19.17
C THR A 11 6.77 8.93 -18.17
N PHE A 12 6.42 10.19 -18.43
CA PHE A 12 5.44 10.91 -17.64
C PHE A 12 4.04 10.38 -17.97
N VAL A 13 3.30 9.96 -16.95
CA VAL A 13 1.96 9.39 -17.07
C VAL A 13 1.00 10.24 -16.24
N TYR A 14 -0.07 10.70 -16.88
CA TYR A 14 -1.11 11.53 -16.25
C TYR A 14 -2.49 11.24 -16.88
N PRO A 15 -3.50 10.81 -16.09
CA PRO A 15 -3.36 10.33 -14.70
C PRO A 15 -2.38 9.13 -14.62
N GLY A 16 -1.58 9.05 -13.56
CA GLY A 16 -0.66 7.94 -13.29
C GLY A 16 -1.38 6.65 -12.90
N THR A 17 -0.67 5.58 -12.55
CA THR A 17 -1.31 4.27 -12.28
C THR A 17 -2.21 4.25 -11.04
N ILE A 18 -2.14 5.30 -10.22
CA ILE A 18 -3.06 5.55 -9.10
C ILE A 18 -3.93 6.80 -9.28
N GLY A 19 -4.07 7.26 -10.52
CA GLY A 19 -4.94 8.37 -10.89
C GLY A 19 -6.21 7.89 -11.60
N GLY A 20 -7.13 8.82 -11.83
CA GLY A 20 -8.43 8.54 -12.38
C GLY A 20 -9.36 7.86 -11.38
N SER A 21 -10.26 7.04 -11.91
CA SER A 21 -11.28 6.29 -11.19
C SER A 21 -10.67 5.07 -10.51
N GLU A 22 -10.30 5.25 -9.24
CA GLU A 22 -9.58 4.25 -8.46
C GLU A 22 -10.49 3.26 -7.69
N TRP A 23 -9.85 2.43 -6.88
CA TRP A 23 -10.33 1.30 -6.06
C TRP A 23 -11.61 1.50 -5.23
N GLY A 24 -12.11 2.73 -5.09
CA GLY A 24 -13.29 3.04 -4.29
C GLY A 24 -14.62 2.69 -4.93
N GLY A 25 -14.63 2.54 -6.25
CA GLY A 25 -15.86 2.39 -7.00
C GLY A 25 -16.67 3.69 -7.08
N ALA A 26 -17.90 3.55 -7.57
CA ALA A 26 -18.80 4.65 -7.85
C ALA A 26 -20.17 4.40 -7.23
N ALA A 27 -20.93 5.48 -7.05
CA ALA A 27 -22.35 5.40 -6.71
C ALA A 27 -23.17 5.70 -7.96
N TYR A 28 -24.21 4.92 -8.23
CA TYR A 28 -25.08 5.13 -9.39
C TYR A 28 -26.51 5.43 -8.94
N ASP A 29 -27.09 6.49 -9.48
CA ASP A 29 -28.50 6.82 -9.33
C ASP A 29 -29.28 6.42 -10.60
N PRO A 30 -30.09 5.36 -10.54
CA PRO A 30 -30.84 4.88 -11.70
C PRO A 30 -31.98 5.82 -12.11
N GLU A 31 -32.50 6.66 -11.22
CA GLU A 31 -33.61 7.57 -11.53
C GLU A 31 -33.14 8.72 -12.44
N SER A 32 -31.95 9.25 -12.16
CA SER A 32 -31.33 10.34 -12.93
C SER A 32 -30.34 9.85 -14.00
N SER A 33 -29.98 8.56 -13.99
CA SER A 33 -28.91 7.99 -14.81
C SER A 33 -27.54 8.67 -14.58
N ILE A 34 -27.29 9.14 -13.36
CA ILE A 34 -26.04 9.81 -12.99
C ILE A 34 -25.15 8.84 -12.22
N ILE A 35 -23.88 8.78 -12.59
CA ILE A 35 -22.82 8.13 -11.81
C ILE A 35 -22.01 9.19 -11.05
N TYR A 36 -21.82 8.95 -9.75
CA TYR A 36 -20.98 9.75 -8.86
C TYR A 36 -19.67 9.02 -8.63
N LEU A 37 -18.58 9.66 -9.01
CA LEU A 37 -17.29 9.01 -9.12
C LEU A 37 -16.18 9.90 -8.56
N LYS A 38 -15.41 9.33 -7.64
CA LYS A 38 -14.17 9.94 -7.18
C LYS A 38 -13.09 9.73 -8.24
N SER A 39 -12.35 10.79 -8.56
CA SER A 39 -11.14 10.73 -9.38
C SER A 39 -9.93 11.22 -8.57
N ASN A 40 -8.78 10.58 -8.75
CA ASN A 40 -7.49 11.03 -8.23
C ASN A 40 -6.65 11.66 -9.34
N GLU A 41 -6.12 12.84 -9.10
CA GLU A 41 -5.15 13.48 -9.99
C GLU A 41 -3.74 13.17 -9.45
N SER A 42 -3.19 12.03 -9.87
CA SER A 42 -1.92 11.53 -9.34
C SER A 42 -0.91 11.35 -10.47
N PRO A 43 0.02 12.30 -10.69
CA PRO A 43 1.03 12.17 -11.74
C PRO A 43 2.10 11.13 -11.35
N GLU A 44 2.55 10.35 -12.33
CA GLU A 44 3.61 9.33 -12.16
C GLU A 44 4.72 9.51 -13.20
N LEU A 45 5.96 9.24 -12.80
CA LEU A 45 7.07 9.02 -13.73
C LEU A 45 7.38 7.51 -13.79
N SER A 46 6.72 6.83 -14.72
CA SER A 46 6.91 5.39 -14.92
C SER A 46 8.26 5.12 -15.58
N LYS A 47 9.09 4.26 -14.98
CA LYS A 47 10.45 3.99 -15.47
C LYS A 47 10.73 2.51 -15.51
N LEU A 48 11.08 2.03 -16.70
CA LEU A 48 11.53 0.65 -16.89
C LEU A 48 12.98 0.49 -16.45
N VAL A 49 13.23 -0.57 -15.70
CA VAL A 49 14.58 -1.04 -15.40
C VAL A 49 14.71 -2.47 -15.90
N LYS A 50 15.81 -2.74 -16.61
CA LYS A 50 16.16 -4.09 -17.02
C LYS A 50 16.47 -4.92 -15.78
N ILE A 51 15.78 -6.03 -15.61
CA ILE A 51 16.13 -7.04 -14.63
C ILE A 51 17.28 -7.84 -15.22
N GLU A 52 18.44 -7.77 -14.58
CA GLU A 52 19.52 -8.68 -14.92
C GLU A 52 19.12 -10.10 -14.50
N LYS A 53 19.17 -11.03 -15.46
CA LYS A 53 19.03 -12.46 -15.16
C LYS A 53 20.18 -12.86 -14.25
N ASN A 54 19.85 -13.10 -12.99
CA ASN A 54 20.80 -13.72 -12.09
C ASN A 54 20.76 -15.22 -12.39
N ASP A 55 21.65 -15.67 -13.28
CA ASP A 55 21.82 -17.10 -13.64
C ASP A 55 22.35 -17.96 -12.47
N ASN A 56 22.45 -17.37 -11.27
CA ASN A 56 22.63 -18.13 -10.04
C ASN A 56 21.39 -19.00 -9.78
N LYS A 57 21.49 -20.27 -10.18
CA LYS A 57 20.64 -21.40 -9.76
C LYS A 57 20.55 -21.60 -8.23
N ASN A 58 21.22 -20.76 -7.45
CA ASN A 58 20.96 -20.57 -6.03
C ASN A 58 20.17 -19.28 -5.85
N ALA A 59 18.83 -19.37 -5.95
CA ALA A 59 17.95 -18.31 -5.48
C ALA A 59 18.36 -17.98 -4.05
N SER A 60 19.02 -16.83 -3.89
CA SER A 60 19.64 -16.41 -2.65
C SER A 60 18.57 -16.30 -1.58
N VAL A 61 18.59 -17.22 -0.62
CA VAL A 61 17.78 -17.11 0.58
C VAL A 61 18.09 -15.76 1.24
N ASN A 62 17.10 -14.88 1.35
CA ASN A 62 17.30 -13.53 1.86
C ASN A 62 17.53 -13.59 3.39
N GLY A 63 18.78 -13.39 3.81
CA GLY A 63 19.18 -13.44 5.22
C GLY A 63 18.44 -12.46 6.13
N ARG A 64 18.04 -11.28 5.61
CA ARG A 64 17.25 -10.32 6.38
C ARG A 64 15.81 -10.78 6.55
N GLU A 65 15.21 -11.39 5.53
CA GLU A 65 13.85 -11.92 5.64
C GLU A 65 13.79 -13.00 6.73
N LEU A 66 14.73 -13.95 6.68
CA LEU A 66 14.85 -14.96 7.72
C LEU A 66 15.13 -14.33 9.11
N TYR A 67 15.98 -13.32 9.19
CA TYR A 67 16.21 -12.60 10.43
C TYR A 67 14.92 -11.95 10.98
N MET A 68 14.16 -11.27 10.13
CA MET A 68 12.91 -10.62 10.51
C MET A 68 11.85 -11.63 10.97
N THR A 69 11.78 -12.78 10.31
CA THR A 69 10.81 -13.83 10.63
C THR A 69 11.15 -14.58 11.92
N TYR A 70 12.43 -14.92 12.15
CA TYR A 70 12.80 -15.86 13.21
C TYR A 70 13.59 -15.24 14.37
N CYS A 71 14.21 -14.07 14.19
CA CYS A 71 15.17 -13.52 15.15
C CYS A 71 14.75 -12.17 15.74
N ALA A 72 14.06 -11.33 14.94
CA ALA A 72 13.73 -9.96 15.32
C ALA A 72 12.78 -9.83 16.52
N VAL A 73 12.02 -10.89 16.84
CA VAL A 73 11.14 -10.91 18.02
C VAL A 73 11.91 -10.71 19.33
N CYS A 74 13.14 -11.25 19.42
CA CYS A 74 14.01 -11.12 20.59
C CYS A 74 15.11 -10.07 20.36
N HIS A 75 15.77 -10.09 19.20
CA HIS A 75 16.93 -9.22 18.93
C HIS A 75 16.56 -7.86 18.33
N LYS A 76 15.26 -7.59 18.17
CA LYS A 76 14.67 -6.38 17.56
C LYS A 76 15.01 -6.22 16.07
N ALA A 77 14.17 -5.48 15.35
CA ALA A 77 14.36 -5.24 13.92
C ALA A 77 15.65 -4.46 13.60
N ASP A 78 16.10 -3.61 14.53
CA ASP A 78 17.32 -2.82 14.43
C ASP A 78 18.57 -3.52 15.01
N MET A 79 18.43 -4.80 15.38
CA MET A 79 19.49 -5.65 15.95
C MET A 79 20.04 -5.19 17.31
N LYS A 80 19.45 -4.18 17.96
CA LYS A 80 19.96 -3.67 19.25
C LYS A 80 19.64 -4.58 20.43
N GLY A 81 18.73 -5.53 20.27
CA GLY A 81 18.28 -6.39 21.37
C GLY A 81 17.56 -5.61 22.48
N GLU A 82 17.40 -6.27 23.62
CA GLU A 82 16.83 -5.74 24.86
C GLU A 82 17.60 -6.34 26.04
N GLU A 83 18.68 -5.66 26.41
CA GLU A 83 19.56 -6.09 27.49
C GLU A 83 18.84 -6.05 28.87
N PRO A 84 19.12 -6.99 29.78
CA PRO A 84 20.09 -8.09 29.68
C PRO A 84 19.50 -9.38 29.07
N MET A 85 18.24 -9.35 28.64
CA MET A 85 17.51 -10.57 28.31
C MET A 85 17.77 -11.07 26.89
N TYR A 86 17.92 -10.14 25.94
CA TYR A 86 18.20 -10.43 24.53
C TYR A 86 19.38 -9.58 24.05
N PRO A 87 20.54 -10.18 23.76
CA PRO A 87 21.73 -9.40 23.49
C PRO A 87 21.66 -8.67 22.15
N SER A 88 22.39 -7.56 22.05
CA SER A 88 22.60 -6.84 20.80
C SER A 88 23.40 -7.67 19.78
N LEU A 89 22.95 -7.63 18.52
CA LEU A 89 23.62 -8.22 17.36
C LEU A 89 24.29 -7.15 16.47
N VAL A 90 24.22 -5.87 16.85
CA VAL A 90 24.98 -4.80 16.17
C VAL A 90 26.47 -5.08 16.32
N SER A 91 27.23 -4.98 15.22
CA SER A 91 28.69 -5.24 15.21
C SER A 91 29.07 -6.64 15.71
N LEU A 92 28.24 -7.65 15.44
CA LEU A 92 28.48 -9.03 15.88
C LEU A 92 29.81 -9.59 15.38
N LYS A 93 30.22 -9.19 14.17
CA LYS A 93 31.49 -9.58 13.52
C LYS A 93 32.74 -9.23 14.33
N ASP A 94 32.64 -8.21 15.21
CA ASP A 94 33.76 -7.77 16.04
C ASP A 94 33.86 -8.59 17.33
N ARG A 95 32.86 -9.44 17.63
CA ARG A 95 32.76 -10.23 18.87
C ARG A 95 32.91 -11.73 18.67
N ILE A 96 32.44 -12.28 17.54
CA ILE A 96 32.47 -13.73 17.27
C ILE A 96 32.75 -14.01 15.78
N THR A 97 33.20 -15.22 15.48
CA THR A 97 33.40 -15.69 14.10
C THR A 97 32.09 -16.16 13.45
N GLU A 98 32.07 -16.28 12.11
CA GLU A 98 30.91 -16.79 11.37
C GLU A 98 30.54 -18.22 11.76
N ASP A 99 31.53 -19.09 11.93
CA ASP A 99 31.30 -20.47 12.36
C ASP A 99 30.70 -20.53 13.76
N GLN A 100 31.15 -19.66 14.67
CA GLN A 100 30.57 -19.53 16.01
C GLN A 100 29.12 -19.04 15.96
N ALA A 101 28.81 -18.06 15.09
CA ALA A 101 27.45 -17.59 14.90
C ALA A 101 26.54 -18.69 14.31
N LEU A 102 27.03 -19.44 13.33
CA LEU A 102 26.32 -20.55 12.69
C LEU A 102 26.00 -21.67 13.68
N VAL A 103 26.96 -22.05 14.53
CA VAL A 103 26.75 -23.06 15.58
C VAL A 103 25.71 -22.57 16.59
N ARG A 104 25.77 -21.30 17.02
CA ARG A 104 24.78 -20.73 17.97
C ARG A 104 23.36 -20.68 17.41
N ILE A 105 23.20 -20.38 16.11
CA ILE A 105 21.88 -20.40 15.47
C ILE A 105 21.36 -21.83 15.35
N ARG A 106 22.22 -22.79 15.00
CA ARG A 106 21.83 -24.20 14.83
C ARG A 106 21.44 -24.86 16.14
N GLU A 107 22.31 -24.76 17.13
CA GLU A 107 22.25 -25.55 18.37
C GLU A 107 21.69 -24.74 19.55
N GLY A 108 21.47 -23.43 19.39
CA GLY A 108 20.99 -22.54 20.44
C GLY A 108 22.08 -22.11 21.42
N ALA A 109 21.77 -21.15 22.29
CA ALA A 109 22.67 -20.68 23.34
C ALA A 109 21.90 -20.00 24.48
N GLY A 110 22.03 -20.51 25.71
CA GLY A 110 21.31 -19.97 26.87
C GLY A 110 19.80 -20.05 26.68
N LYS A 111 19.13 -18.89 26.64
CA LYS A 111 17.67 -18.78 26.38
C LYS A 111 17.31 -18.80 24.88
N MET A 112 18.29 -18.73 23.98
CA MET A 112 18.06 -18.79 22.54
C MET A 112 17.85 -20.26 22.12
N PRO A 113 16.67 -20.64 21.58
CA PRO A 113 16.41 -22.01 21.16
C PRO A 113 17.21 -22.40 19.91
N PRO A 114 17.39 -23.71 19.62
CA PRO A 114 18.02 -24.18 18.40
C PRO A 114 17.10 -24.00 17.18
N PHE A 115 17.65 -23.54 16.05
CA PHE A 115 16.90 -23.32 14.81
C PHE A 115 17.27 -24.27 13.67
N LYS A 116 18.15 -25.25 13.88
CA LYS A 116 18.59 -26.22 12.85
C LYS A 116 17.44 -26.88 12.07
N HIS A 117 16.38 -27.29 12.77
CA HIS A 117 15.22 -27.93 12.14
C HIS A 117 14.21 -26.93 11.54
N VAL A 118 14.21 -25.68 12.02
CA VAL A 118 13.31 -24.61 11.56
C VAL A 118 13.85 -23.98 10.28
N LEU A 119 15.15 -23.77 10.20
CA LEU A 119 15.82 -23.10 9.09
C LEU A 119 16.28 -24.07 7.99
N GLY A 120 16.39 -25.37 8.27
CA GLY A 120 16.59 -26.41 7.25
C GLY A 120 17.84 -26.18 6.39
N GLY A 121 18.96 -25.74 6.98
CA GLY A 121 20.21 -25.48 6.28
C GLY A 121 20.39 -24.04 5.78
N LYS A 122 19.42 -23.15 6.05
CA LYS A 122 19.45 -21.74 5.62
C LYS A 122 20.17 -20.81 6.60
N GLU A 123 20.81 -21.34 7.64
CA GLU A 123 21.40 -20.53 8.73
C GLU A 123 22.52 -19.62 8.22
N LYS A 124 23.27 -20.08 7.20
CA LYS A 124 24.34 -19.29 6.59
C LYS A 124 23.85 -17.95 6.02
N ALA A 125 22.62 -17.91 5.46
CA ALA A 125 22.07 -16.67 4.93
C ALA A 125 21.86 -15.61 6.03
N ILE A 126 21.40 -16.02 7.22
CA ILE A 126 21.25 -15.14 8.39
C ILE A 126 22.62 -14.66 8.86
N VAL A 127 23.61 -15.56 8.94
CA VAL A 127 24.99 -15.22 9.33
C VAL A 127 25.58 -14.20 8.36
N ASP A 128 25.46 -14.42 7.05
CA ASP A 128 25.95 -13.49 6.04
C ASP A 128 25.31 -12.10 6.21
N PHE A 129 23.99 -12.04 6.45
CA PHE A 129 23.29 -10.78 6.76
C PHE A 129 23.81 -10.08 8.02
N LEU A 130 23.92 -10.80 9.16
CA LEU A 130 24.40 -10.26 10.44
C LEU A 130 25.85 -9.75 10.35
N PHE A 131 26.67 -10.37 9.50
CA PHE A 131 28.06 -9.99 9.28
C PHE A 131 28.22 -8.92 8.19
N GLY A 132 27.11 -8.41 7.62
CA GLY A 132 27.13 -7.39 6.59
C GLY A 132 27.63 -7.88 5.23
N LYS A 133 27.73 -9.20 5.03
CA LYS A 133 28.03 -9.82 3.74
C LYS A 133 26.72 -9.87 2.95
N ASN A 134 26.65 -9.08 1.88
CA ASN A 134 25.44 -8.79 1.09
C ASN A 134 24.49 -7.75 1.70
N GLN A 135 25.02 -6.59 2.13
CA GLN A 135 24.17 -5.42 2.37
C GLN A 135 23.58 -4.92 1.06
N ARG A 136 22.36 -5.39 0.79
CA ARG A 136 21.46 -4.88 -0.23
C ARG A 136 20.66 -3.71 0.34
N THR A 137 20.51 -2.66 -0.45
CA THR A 137 19.85 -1.38 -0.14
C THR A 137 18.32 -1.54 -0.02
N GLN A 138 17.61 -0.55 0.55
CA GLN A 138 16.12 -0.56 0.58
C GLN A 138 15.51 -0.82 -0.81
N LYS A 139 16.15 -0.30 -1.85
CA LYS A 139 15.81 -0.52 -3.27
C LYS A 139 15.83 -2.00 -3.68
N ASP A 140 16.67 -2.81 -3.04
CA ASP A 140 16.75 -4.25 -3.31
C ASP A 140 15.64 -5.04 -2.58
N TYR A 141 15.08 -4.51 -1.50
CA TYR A 141 13.93 -5.09 -0.80
C TYR A 141 12.64 -4.93 -1.60
N ASP A 142 12.44 -3.73 -2.16
CA ASP A 142 11.29 -3.44 -3.02
C ASP A 142 11.29 -4.38 -4.26
N VAL A 143 12.47 -4.71 -4.78
CA VAL A 143 12.65 -5.65 -5.91
C VAL A 143 12.32 -7.11 -5.54
N ASP A 144 12.59 -7.55 -4.31
CA ASP A 144 12.34 -8.94 -3.90
C ASP A 144 10.85 -9.17 -3.52
N GLU A 145 10.15 -8.15 -3.01
CA GLU A 145 8.69 -8.19 -2.86
C GLU A 145 7.98 -8.28 -4.23
N MET A 146 8.49 -7.56 -5.23
CA MET A 146 8.03 -7.68 -6.63
C MET A 146 8.26 -9.09 -7.21
N LYS A 147 9.39 -9.75 -6.89
CA LYS A 147 9.65 -11.14 -7.33
C LYS A 147 8.70 -12.15 -6.70
N ARG A 148 8.30 -11.96 -5.44
CA ARG A 148 7.30 -12.82 -4.78
C ARG A 148 5.94 -12.69 -5.47
N ASN A 149 5.51 -11.47 -5.78
CA ASN A 149 4.28 -11.25 -6.55
C ASN A 149 4.35 -11.87 -7.96
N LEU A 150 5.53 -11.92 -8.59
CA LEU A 150 5.76 -12.63 -9.85
C LEU A 150 5.69 -14.16 -9.72
N SER A 151 6.17 -14.72 -8.60
CA SER A 151 6.15 -16.17 -8.38
C SER A 151 4.74 -16.74 -8.15
N ILE A 152 3.80 -15.91 -7.66
CA ILE A 152 2.39 -16.27 -7.49
C ILE A 152 1.67 -16.32 -8.86
N LEU A 153 2.16 -15.57 -9.86
CA LEU A 153 1.64 -15.58 -11.23
C LEU A 153 2.18 -16.75 -12.09
N GLY A 154 2.99 -17.64 -11.50
CA GLY A 154 3.82 -18.59 -12.22
C GLY A 154 3.62 -20.06 -11.84
N ASP A 155 2.38 -20.54 -11.78
CA ASP A 155 2.11 -21.95 -12.10
C ASP A 155 1.38 -22.03 -13.44
N SER A 156 2.18 -21.97 -14.51
CA SER A 156 1.74 -22.41 -15.83
C SER A 156 2.82 -23.32 -16.40
N SER A 157 2.71 -24.59 -16.04
CA SER A 157 3.34 -25.68 -16.78
C SER A 157 2.96 -25.57 -18.26
N GLY A 158 3.90 -25.10 -19.10
CA GLY A 158 3.80 -25.27 -20.55
C GLY A 158 4.06 -24.08 -21.48
N ARG A 159 4.84 -23.05 -21.13
CA ARG A 159 5.27 -22.05 -22.13
C ARG A 159 6.78 -21.80 -22.18
N SER A 160 7.34 -22.03 -23.37
CA SER A 160 8.53 -21.47 -24.03
C SER A 160 9.67 -20.93 -23.15
N LYS A 161 10.90 -21.40 -23.42
CA LYS A 161 12.15 -20.75 -22.98
C LYS A 161 12.24 -19.34 -23.58
N ASP A 162 11.59 -18.37 -22.96
CA ASP A 162 11.77 -16.98 -23.32
C ASP A 162 13.11 -16.48 -22.75
N THR A 163 14.08 -16.34 -23.65
CA THR A 163 15.42 -15.85 -23.32
C THR A 163 15.50 -14.33 -23.34
N GLY A 164 14.39 -13.61 -23.58
CA GLY A 164 14.34 -12.15 -23.62
C GLY A 164 14.80 -11.44 -22.34
N ASP A 165 15.27 -10.21 -22.53
CA ASP A 165 15.49 -9.24 -21.46
C ASP A 165 14.17 -8.92 -20.78
N VAL A 166 14.11 -9.07 -19.45
CA VAL A 166 12.92 -8.72 -18.67
C VAL A 166 13.07 -7.29 -18.18
N TYR A 167 12.04 -6.46 -18.36
CA TYR A 167 11.98 -5.10 -17.84
C TYR A 167 10.81 -4.98 -16.87
N ILE A 168 10.98 -4.18 -15.82
CA ILE A 168 9.93 -3.91 -14.84
C ILE A 168 9.80 -2.42 -14.58
N ASN A 169 8.56 -1.94 -14.40
CA ASN A 169 8.30 -0.59 -13.89
C ASN A 169 8.57 -0.58 -12.38
N ILE A 170 9.69 0.01 -11.96
CA ILE A 170 10.03 0.15 -10.54
C ILE A 170 9.35 1.35 -9.86
N ALA A 171 8.66 2.19 -10.63
CA ALA A 171 7.94 3.36 -10.15
C ALA A 171 6.42 3.14 -10.12
N ALA A 172 5.94 1.91 -10.32
CA ALA A 172 4.53 1.59 -10.27
C ALA A 172 3.93 2.05 -8.93
N TYR A 173 2.78 2.75 -9.01
CA TYR A 173 2.08 3.33 -7.86
C TYR A 173 2.84 4.46 -7.12
N ALA A 174 3.93 4.99 -7.68
CA ALA A 174 4.65 6.11 -7.08
C ALA A 174 3.88 7.43 -7.27
N ILE A 175 3.67 8.15 -6.17
CA ILE A 175 3.16 9.53 -6.21
C ILE A 175 4.35 10.47 -6.40
N MET A 176 4.35 11.24 -7.48
CA MET A 176 5.35 12.31 -7.62
C MET A 176 5.10 13.44 -6.63
N LYS A 177 6.16 13.82 -5.93
CA LYS A 177 6.16 14.89 -4.95
C LYS A 177 7.21 15.95 -5.30
N ASP A 178 6.98 17.17 -4.87
CA ASP A 178 7.99 18.22 -4.92
C ASP A 178 9.10 17.98 -3.87
N LYS A 179 10.11 18.86 -3.86
CA LYS A 179 11.25 18.80 -2.93
C LYS A 179 10.84 18.92 -1.45
N ASP A 180 9.67 19.48 -1.18
CA ASP A 180 9.13 19.71 0.16
C ASP A 180 8.12 18.61 0.56
N GLY A 181 7.86 17.64 -0.33
CA GLY A 181 6.99 16.49 -0.10
C GLY A 181 5.52 16.70 -0.46
N HIS A 182 5.14 17.84 -1.04
CA HIS A 182 3.79 18.11 -1.54
C HIS A 182 3.53 17.42 -2.87
N SER A 183 2.26 17.34 -3.30
CA SER A 183 1.93 16.84 -4.63
C SER A 183 2.63 17.65 -5.73
N PHE A 184 3.12 16.97 -6.76
CA PHE A 184 3.77 17.63 -7.91
C PHE A 184 2.82 18.52 -8.73
N ILE A 185 1.51 18.29 -8.63
CA ILE A 185 0.48 19.12 -9.29
C ILE A 185 -0.16 20.11 -8.32
N LYS A 186 -0.66 21.22 -8.87
CA LYS A 186 -1.50 22.16 -8.12
C LYS A 186 -2.84 21.50 -7.77
N PRO A 187 -3.43 21.76 -6.59
CA PRO A 187 -4.76 21.29 -6.26
C PRO A 187 -5.82 21.70 -7.30
N PRO A 188 -6.90 20.91 -7.46
CA PRO A 188 -7.24 19.74 -6.66
C PRO A 188 -6.49 18.47 -7.07
N VAL A 189 -6.08 17.68 -6.08
CA VAL A 189 -5.44 16.36 -6.29
C VAL A 189 -6.47 15.21 -6.31
N ALA A 190 -7.73 15.51 -6.01
CA ALA A 190 -8.84 14.59 -6.11
C ALA A 190 -10.14 15.37 -6.31
N THR A 191 -11.10 14.75 -7.00
CA THR A 191 -12.41 15.33 -7.28
C THR A 191 -13.53 14.32 -7.06
N LEU A 192 -14.72 14.81 -6.73
CA LEU A 192 -15.97 14.07 -6.86
C LEU A 192 -16.69 14.60 -8.10
N ASN A 193 -17.13 13.70 -8.96
CA ASN A 193 -17.70 14.03 -10.26
C ASN A 193 -19.09 13.39 -10.37
N ALA A 194 -20.07 14.13 -10.87
CA ALA A 194 -21.32 13.60 -11.37
C ALA A 194 -21.28 13.55 -12.89
N ILE A 195 -21.52 12.38 -13.46
CA ILE A 195 -21.45 12.15 -14.90
C ILE A 195 -22.77 11.54 -15.36
N ASN A 196 -23.37 12.09 -16.40
CA ASN A 196 -24.56 11.52 -17.01
C ASN A 196 -24.16 10.30 -17.85
N LEU A 197 -24.65 9.11 -17.51
CA LEU A 197 -24.27 7.88 -18.22
C LEU A 197 -24.88 7.76 -19.62
N ASN A 198 -25.94 8.51 -19.93
CA ASN A 198 -26.53 8.51 -21.26
C ASN A 198 -25.71 9.33 -22.25
N THR A 199 -25.07 10.43 -21.80
CA THR A 199 -24.34 11.34 -22.68
C THR A 199 -22.82 11.26 -22.51
N GLY A 200 -22.35 10.83 -21.33
CA GLY A 200 -20.94 10.89 -20.94
C GLY A 200 -20.49 12.26 -20.41
N ASP A 201 -21.40 13.24 -20.31
CA ASP A 201 -21.06 14.60 -19.88
C ASP A 201 -20.98 14.72 -18.37
N TYR A 202 -20.08 15.59 -17.91
CA TYR A 202 -20.05 16.03 -16.52
C TYR A 202 -21.26 16.91 -16.24
N VAL A 203 -22.04 16.53 -15.23
CA VAL A 203 -23.09 17.37 -14.65
C VAL A 203 -22.44 18.41 -13.73
N TRP A 204 -21.55 17.96 -12.86
CA TRP A 204 -20.72 18.82 -12.01
C TRP A 204 -19.45 18.09 -11.55
N THR A 205 -18.46 18.88 -11.13
CA THR A 205 -17.21 18.42 -10.52
C THR A 205 -16.88 19.30 -9.34
N VAL A 206 -16.57 18.69 -8.20
CA VAL A 206 -16.15 19.41 -6.98
C VAL A 206 -14.82 18.87 -6.44
N PRO A 207 -13.95 19.73 -5.87
CA PRO A 207 -12.68 19.29 -5.32
C PRO A 207 -12.87 18.52 -4.01
N LEU A 208 -12.04 17.50 -3.80
CA LEU A 208 -11.88 16.81 -2.53
C LEU A 208 -10.52 17.16 -1.91
N GLY A 209 -10.42 17.10 -0.58
CA GLY A 209 -9.23 17.55 0.15
C GLY A 209 -8.02 16.60 0.07
N GLY A 210 -8.16 15.42 -0.54
CA GLY A 210 -7.04 14.50 -0.66
C GLY A 210 -7.23 13.31 -1.59
N THR A 211 -6.10 12.73 -1.98
CA THR A 211 -6.03 11.43 -2.66
C THR A 211 -6.44 10.31 -1.70
N GLY A 212 -6.98 9.22 -2.23
CA GLY A 212 -7.38 8.05 -1.44
C GLY A 212 -8.27 7.10 -2.21
N SER A 213 -8.57 5.96 -1.61
CA SER A 213 -9.33 4.87 -2.23
C SER A 213 -10.82 4.75 -1.88
N PRO A 214 -11.48 5.56 -1.04
CA PRO A 214 -12.91 5.33 -0.76
C PRO A 214 -13.79 5.84 -1.91
N GLY A 215 -14.82 5.08 -2.24
CA GLY A 215 -15.87 5.52 -3.16
C GLY A 215 -17.01 6.23 -2.42
N PRO A 216 -17.87 6.93 -3.17
CA PRO A 216 -19.11 7.47 -2.64
C PRO A 216 -20.19 6.39 -2.50
N ILE A 217 -21.21 6.70 -1.69
CA ILE A 217 -22.55 6.09 -1.77
C ILE A 217 -23.59 7.18 -1.98
N ILE A 218 -24.72 6.84 -2.60
CA ILE A 218 -25.87 7.74 -2.80
C ILE A 218 -27.09 7.19 -2.05
N THR A 219 -27.84 8.04 -1.37
CA THR A 219 -29.13 7.69 -0.77
C THR A 219 -30.29 8.09 -1.68
N LYS A 220 -31.44 7.44 -1.51
CA LYS A 220 -32.68 7.83 -2.21
C LYS A 220 -33.10 9.28 -1.93
N GLY A 221 -32.75 9.79 -0.74
CA GLY A 221 -33.00 11.18 -0.35
C GLY A 221 -32.10 12.21 -1.03
N GLY A 222 -31.19 11.81 -1.93
CA GLY A 222 -30.36 12.73 -2.69
C GLY A 222 -29.07 13.16 -1.99
N LEU A 223 -28.61 12.39 -1.00
CA LEU A 223 -27.36 12.66 -0.30
C LEU A 223 -26.26 11.70 -0.76
N ILE A 224 -25.12 12.28 -1.14
CA ILE A 224 -23.90 11.51 -1.43
C ILE A 224 -23.01 11.56 -0.21
N PHE A 225 -22.60 10.40 0.29
CA PHE A 225 -21.61 10.32 1.36
C PHE A 225 -20.29 9.81 0.81
N ILE A 226 -19.21 10.53 1.11
CA ILE A 226 -17.85 10.09 0.81
C ILE A 226 -16.92 10.53 1.93
N GLY A 227 -15.97 9.66 2.25
CA GLY A 227 -15.05 9.86 3.35
C GLY A 227 -13.62 9.69 2.96
N GLY A 228 -12.78 9.67 3.98
CA GLY A 228 -11.57 8.85 3.94
C GLY A 228 -10.53 9.28 2.92
N THR A 229 -10.47 10.59 2.68
CA THR A 229 -9.26 11.13 2.11
C THR A 229 -8.25 11.40 3.24
N ARG A 230 -6.99 11.67 2.89
CA ARG A 230 -5.92 11.94 3.89
C ARG A 230 -6.21 13.11 4.83
N ASP A 231 -7.22 13.92 4.53
CA ASP A 231 -7.70 15.03 5.36
C ASP A 231 -8.60 14.60 6.53
N LYS A 232 -8.90 13.30 6.67
CA LYS A 232 -9.80 12.73 7.68
C LYS A 232 -11.24 13.24 7.61
N LYS A 233 -11.63 13.91 6.53
CA LYS A 233 -12.99 14.43 6.39
C LYS A 233 -13.97 13.33 5.97
N PHE A 234 -15.16 13.39 6.54
CA PHE A 234 -16.33 12.66 6.09
C PHE A 234 -17.43 13.68 5.74
N GLN A 235 -17.92 13.63 4.51
CA GLN A 235 -18.73 14.70 3.94
C GLN A 235 -20.01 14.15 3.33
N ALA A 236 -21.08 14.94 3.42
CA ALA A 236 -22.33 14.73 2.71
C ALA A 236 -22.51 15.83 1.65
N PHE A 237 -22.82 15.43 0.43
CA PHE A 237 -23.04 16.33 -0.70
C PHE A 237 -24.48 16.22 -1.20
N ASP A 238 -25.01 17.33 -1.67
CA ASP A 238 -26.24 17.37 -2.45
C ASP A 238 -26.01 16.73 -3.83
N LYS A 239 -26.86 15.78 -4.24
CA LYS A 239 -26.64 15.01 -5.47
C LYS A 239 -26.75 15.84 -6.75
N GLU A 240 -27.60 16.87 -6.75
CA GLU A 240 -27.89 17.67 -7.94
C GLU A 240 -26.83 18.74 -8.17
N THR A 241 -26.30 19.31 -7.09
CA THR A 241 -25.42 20.49 -7.14
C THR A 241 -23.97 20.19 -6.78
N GLY A 242 -23.69 19.05 -6.14
CA GLY A 242 -22.37 18.75 -5.58
C GLY A 242 -21.99 19.65 -4.40
N LYS A 243 -22.94 20.42 -3.82
CA LYS A 243 -22.67 21.28 -2.67
C LYS A 243 -22.47 20.45 -1.41
N VAL A 244 -21.42 20.75 -0.63
CA VAL A 244 -21.25 20.18 0.71
C VAL A 244 -22.40 20.67 1.61
N LEU A 245 -23.19 19.73 2.13
CA LEU A 245 -24.27 20.00 3.08
C LEU A 245 -23.85 19.76 4.52
N TRP A 246 -22.93 18.83 4.74
CA TRP A 246 -22.42 18.48 6.06
C TRP A 246 -21.00 17.92 5.97
N GLU A 247 -20.20 18.17 7.00
CA GLU A 247 -18.81 17.73 7.12
C GLU A 247 -18.47 17.42 8.58
N ILE A 248 -17.68 16.38 8.80
CA ILE A 248 -17.05 16.10 10.09
C ILE A 248 -15.61 15.63 9.89
N GLU A 249 -14.75 15.94 10.86
CA GLU A 249 -13.42 15.32 10.98
C GLU A 249 -13.54 13.98 11.73
N LEU A 250 -13.08 12.90 11.11
CA LEU A 250 -13.01 11.58 11.72
C LEU A 250 -11.81 11.47 12.67
N PRO A 251 -11.88 10.61 13.70
CA PRO A 251 -10.78 10.41 14.64
C PRO A 251 -9.52 9.79 13.99
N GLY A 252 -9.64 9.25 12.78
CA GLY A 252 -8.55 8.67 12.01
C GLY A 252 -8.86 8.70 10.51
N ASN A 253 -7.96 8.17 9.70
CA ASN A 253 -8.20 8.08 8.26
C ASN A 253 -9.23 6.98 7.98
N SER A 254 -10.25 7.28 7.20
CA SER A 254 -11.02 6.23 6.53
C SER A 254 -10.40 5.93 5.17
N THR A 255 -10.51 4.72 4.67
CA THR A 255 -10.13 4.38 3.27
C THR A 255 -11.17 3.51 2.58
N SER A 256 -12.28 3.24 3.27
CA SER A 256 -13.35 2.35 2.83
C SER A 256 -14.53 3.16 2.29
N THR A 257 -15.16 2.65 1.24
CA THR A 257 -16.50 3.09 0.83
C THR A 257 -17.46 2.91 2.02
N PRO A 258 -18.21 3.96 2.43
CA PRO A 258 -19.14 3.86 3.54
C PRO A 258 -20.28 2.88 3.22
N SER A 259 -20.95 2.39 4.26
CA SER A 259 -22.12 1.51 4.13
C SER A 259 -23.34 2.16 4.77
N THR A 260 -24.53 1.84 4.28
CA THR A 260 -25.80 2.26 4.89
C THR A 260 -26.57 1.07 5.43
N PHE A 261 -27.26 1.25 6.55
CA PHE A 261 -28.09 0.22 7.16
C PHE A 261 -29.29 0.83 7.90
N MET A 262 -30.31 0.01 8.15
CA MET A 262 -31.48 0.38 8.93
C MET A 262 -31.41 -0.24 10.32
N SER A 263 -31.78 0.52 11.34
CA SER A 263 -31.98 0.02 12.70
C SER A 263 -33.12 0.78 13.36
N ASN A 264 -34.09 0.07 13.95
CA ASN A 264 -35.26 0.65 14.62
C ASN A 264 -35.99 1.72 13.78
N GLY A 265 -36.15 1.47 12.48
CA GLY A 265 -36.83 2.39 11.56
C GLY A 265 -36.01 3.61 11.13
N LYS A 266 -34.77 3.77 11.61
CA LYS A 266 -33.89 4.87 11.25
C LYS A 266 -32.73 4.41 10.37
N GLN A 267 -32.38 5.23 9.37
CA GLN A 267 -31.25 4.98 8.48
C GLN A 267 -29.95 5.48 9.10
N TYR A 268 -28.89 4.71 8.94
CA TYR A 268 -27.55 5.02 9.42
C TYR A 268 -26.52 4.89 8.30
N ILE A 269 -25.39 5.56 8.49
CA ILE A 269 -24.20 5.44 7.66
C ILE A 269 -23.04 5.04 8.55
N ALA A 270 -22.36 3.95 8.19
CA ALA A 270 -21.20 3.43 8.88
C ALA A 270 -19.94 3.60 8.02
N VAL A 271 -18.85 3.99 8.66
CA VAL A 271 -17.54 4.16 8.03
C VAL A 271 -16.45 3.57 8.92
N SER A 272 -15.57 2.77 8.32
CA SER A 272 -14.40 2.24 9.01
C SER A 272 -13.31 3.30 9.09
N VAL A 273 -12.70 3.42 10.27
CA VAL A 273 -11.70 4.44 10.58
C VAL A 273 -10.46 3.75 11.14
N SER A 274 -9.30 4.09 10.58
CA SER A 274 -8.01 3.56 11.02
C SER A 274 -7.71 3.95 12.46
N GLY A 275 -6.87 3.14 13.12
CA GLY A 275 -6.35 3.48 14.44
C GLY A 275 -5.60 4.81 14.48
N ASN A 276 -5.57 5.39 15.67
CA ASN A 276 -4.80 6.58 16.00
C ASN A 276 -4.02 6.35 17.32
N LYS A 277 -3.37 7.38 17.85
CA LYS A 277 -2.57 7.28 19.08
C LYS A 277 -3.39 6.85 20.31
N ASP A 278 -4.63 7.32 20.41
CA ASP A 278 -5.50 7.09 21.57
C ASP A 278 -6.32 5.79 21.43
N ASN A 279 -6.62 5.38 20.20
CA ASN A 279 -7.26 4.12 19.86
C ASN A 279 -6.53 3.43 18.69
N PRO A 280 -5.49 2.62 18.98
CA PRO A 280 -4.67 1.97 17.95
C PRO A 280 -5.41 0.94 17.08
N ALA A 281 -6.51 0.38 17.57
CA ALA A 281 -7.30 -0.61 16.83
C ALA A 281 -8.19 0.02 15.74
N GLY A 282 -8.44 1.33 15.83
CA GLY A 282 -9.44 2.00 15.00
C GLY A 282 -10.86 1.60 15.40
N GLY A 283 -11.79 1.74 14.48
CA GLY A 283 -13.17 1.35 14.74
C GLY A 283 -14.13 1.70 13.61
N VAL A 284 -15.41 1.47 13.86
CA VAL A 284 -16.49 1.89 12.97
C VAL A 284 -17.21 3.06 13.62
N VAL A 285 -17.38 4.15 12.87
CA VAL A 285 -18.19 5.29 13.29
C VAL A 285 -19.51 5.21 12.53
N ALA A 286 -20.62 5.37 13.25
CA ALA A 286 -21.96 5.36 12.67
C ALA A 286 -22.68 6.69 12.91
N PHE A 287 -23.31 7.22 11.86
CA PHE A 287 -24.10 8.45 11.89
C PHE A 287 -25.55 8.13 11.57
N ALA A 288 -26.48 8.69 12.35
CA ALA A 288 -27.90 8.57 12.07
C ALA A 288 -28.33 9.66 11.09
N LEU A 289 -29.11 9.30 10.06
CA LEU A 289 -29.70 10.29 9.17
C LEU A 289 -30.84 11.03 9.88
N PRO A 290 -31.10 12.29 9.52
CA PRO A 290 -32.32 12.98 9.93
C PRO A 290 -33.56 12.23 9.43
N GLU A 291 -34.70 12.47 10.09
CA GLU A 291 -36.00 11.94 9.68
C GLU A 291 -36.51 12.60 8.39
#